data_AF-A0A3T1B551-F1
#
_entry.id   AF-A0A3T1B551-F1
#
_cell.length_a   1.000
_cell.length_b   1.000
_cell.length_c   1.000
_cell.angle_alpha   90.00
_cell.angle_beta   90.00
_cell.angle_gamma   90.00
#
_symmetry.space_group_name_H-M   'P 1'
#
loop_
_entity.id
_entity.type
_entity.pdbx_description
1 polymer ?
#
loop_
_entity_poly.entity_id
_entity_poly.type
_entity_poly.pdbx_seq_one_letter_code
_entity_poly.pdbx_strand_id
1 'polypeptide(L)'
;MDRVSDVRREPGFQQWIAELAGGEPFDWDADGDDPEFLDWITEVYAGNGAMPMELVNPLVFARRVELAQRALQRIAARAEVDLGPLPGLTVVTTPPDALEPTGVVRVGGYGQRITGLTFAEVALTVADNVQEWVTHDRSRIWPVCPEHRRGLHPQSADGVPSWVCREVPHVVSPIID
;
A
#
# COMPACT_ATOMS: atom_id res chain seq x y z
N MET A 1 28.14 10.12 7.83
CA MET A 1 27.29 11.22 7.34
C MET A 1 26.34 10.58 6.36
N ASP A 2 25.05 10.54 6.69
CA ASP A 2 24.08 9.76 5.94
C ASP A 2 23.60 10.56 4.74
N ARG A 3 23.95 10.09 3.53
CA ARG A 3 23.77 10.82 2.27
C ARG A 3 22.30 11.16 2.00
N VAL A 4 21.37 10.37 2.54
CA VAL A 4 19.91 10.59 2.44
C VAL A 4 19.48 11.80 3.27
N SER A 5 20.05 11.97 4.46
CA SER A 5 19.74 13.10 5.36
C SER A 5 20.23 14.44 4.82
N ASP A 6 21.29 14.43 4.01
CA ASP A 6 21.86 15.65 3.43
C ASP A 6 21.00 16.17 2.25
N VAL A 7 20.50 15.26 1.39
CA VAL A 7 19.63 15.61 0.25
C VAL A 7 18.34 16.30 0.71
N ARG A 8 17.74 15.82 1.80
CA ARG A 8 16.48 16.42 2.31
C ARG A 8 16.63 17.89 2.71
N ARG A 9 17.84 18.36 3.03
CA ARG A 9 18.08 19.75 3.43
C ARG A 9 18.38 20.65 2.23
N GLU A 10 18.52 20.09 1.04
CA GLU A 10 18.80 20.87 -0.16
C GLU A 10 17.60 21.76 -0.50
N PRO A 11 17.80 23.06 -0.76
CA PRO A 11 16.71 23.96 -1.14
C PRO A 11 15.92 23.47 -2.36
N GLY A 12 16.62 22.83 -3.32
CA GLY A 12 16.00 22.26 -4.52
C GLY A 12 15.07 21.09 -4.23
N PHE A 13 15.42 20.23 -3.26
CA PHE A 13 14.54 19.15 -2.81
C PHE A 13 13.30 19.70 -2.12
N GLN A 14 13.47 20.65 -1.20
CA GLN A 14 12.35 21.26 -0.46
C GLN A 14 11.37 21.99 -1.39
N GLN A 15 11.89 22.72 -2.38
CA GLN A 15 11.06 23.35 -3.40
C GLN A 15 10.31 22.33 -4.23
N TRP A 16 10.99 21.28 -4.69
CA TRP A 16 10.39 20.23 -5.52
C TRP A 16 9.28 19.49 -4.78
N ILE A 17 9.49 19.12 -3.51
CA ILE A 17 8.46 18.51 -2.67
C ILE A 17 7.26 19.45 -2.52
N ALA A 18 7.47 20.74 -2.28
CA ALA A 18 6.37 21.71 -2.19
C ALA A 18 5.59 21.86 -3.51
N GLU A 19 6.23 21.68 -4.66
CA GLU A 19 5.57 21.67 -5.98
C GLU A 19 4.73 20.39 -6.18
N LEU A 20 5.19 19.24 -5.68
CA LEU A 20 4.44 17.98 -5.68
C LEU A 20 3.32 17.95 -4.60
N ALA A 21 3.48 18.72 -3.52
CA ALA A 21 2.55 18.82 -2.38
C ALA A 21 1.12 19.18 -2.77
N GLY A 22 0.97 19.93 -3.87
CA GLY A 22 -0.31 20.51 -4.28
C GLY A 22 -1.21 19.62 -5.15
N GLY A 23 -0.85 18.36 -5.42
CA GLY A 23 -1.59 17.53 -6.38
C GLY A 23 -1.59 16.03 -6.10
N GLU A 24 -2.60 15.36 -6.65
CA GLU A 24 -2.60 13.91 -6.85
C GLU A 24 -1.31 13.48 -7.57
N PRO A 25 -0.69 12.36 -7.17
CA PRO A 25 -1.29 11.23 -6.46
C PRO A 25 -0.90 11.10 -4.98
N PHE A 26 -0.33 12.15 -4.39
CA PHE A 26 0.23 12.11 -3.05
C PHE A 26 -0.78 12.60 -2.02
N ASP A 27 -1.01 11.82 -0.97
CA ASP A 27 -1.75 12.27 0.20
C ASP A 27 -0.75 12.77 1.23
N TRP A 28 -0.30 14.02 1.09
CA TRP A 28 0.77 14.56 1.93
C TRP A 28 0.41 14.65 3.42
N ASP A 29 -0.89 14.70 3.76
CA ASP A 29 -1.34 14.67 5.15
C ASP A 29 -1.17 13.27 5.77
N ALA A 30 -1.19 12.22 4.94
CA ALA A 30 -0.96 10.83 5.37
C ALA A 30 0.50 10.39 5.20
N ASP A 31 1.12 10.72 4.07
CA ASP A 31 2.42 10.24 3.63
C ASP A 31 3.59 11.14 4.06
N GLY A 32 3.35 12.45 4.23
CA GLY A 32 4.40 13.46 4.23
C GLY A 32 5.42 13.36 5.37
N ASP A 33 5.04 12.73 6.48
CA ASP A 33 5.90 12.48 7.64
C ASP A 33 6.33 11.01 7.75
N ASP A 34 5.90 10.12 6.85
CA ASP A 34 6.25 8.71 6.89
C ASP A 34 7.72 8.50 6.46
N PRO A 35 8.56 7.85 7.28
CA PRO A 35 9.98 7.65 6.95
C PRO A 35 10.22 6.82 5.68
N GLU A 36 9.40 5.79 5.40
CA GLU A 36 9.54 4.95 4.21
C GLU A 36 9.20 5.75 2.95
N PHE A 37 8.12 6.54 2.99
CA PHE A 37 7.78 7.46 1.91
C PHE A 37 8.89 8.49 1.68
N LEU A 38 9.35 9.13 2.76
CA LEU A 38 10.41 10.13 2.70
C LEU A 38 11.72 9.55 2.18
N ASP A 39 12.07 8.31 2.54
CA ASP A 39 13.26 7.63 2.02
C ASP A 39 13.13 7.43 0.51
N TRP A 40 12.00 6.85 0.07
CA TRP A 40 11.74 6.60 -1.34
C TRP A 40 11.75 7.89 -2.19
N ILE A 41 11.04 8.95 -1.78
CA ILE A 41 10.99 10.19 -2.56
C ILE A 41 12.35 10.92 -2.57
N THR A 42 13.16 10.75 -1.52
CA THR A 42 14.54 11.25 -1.48
C THR A 42 15.42 10.50 -2.47
N GLU A 43 15.27 9.18 -2.59
CA GLU A 43 15.99 8.37 -3.59
C GLU A 43 15.58 8.75 -5.03
N VAL A 44 14.29 8.98 -5.26
CA VAL A 44 13.78 9.47 -6.56
C VAL A 44 14.46 10.79 -6.94
N TYR A 45 14.54 11.74 -6.00
CA TYR A 45 15.24 13.00 -6.24
C TYR A 45 16.73 12.81 -6.47
N ALA A 46 17.41 12.02 -5.63
CA ALA A 46 18.85 11.81 -5.75
C ALA A 46 19.25 11.18 -7.10
N GLY A 47 18.37 10.35 -7.68
CA GLY A 47 18.61 9.71 -8.97
C GLY A 47 18.32 10.57 -10.20
N ASN A 48 17.43 11.56 -10.08
CA ASN A 48 16.84 12.24 -11.25
C ASN A 48 16.83 13.78 -11.15
N GLY A 49 17.06 14.35 -9.97
CA GLY A 49 16.82 15.75 -9.65
C GLY A 49 15.34 16.09 -9.53
N ALA A 50 15.06 17.40 -9.48
CA ALA A 50 13.68 17.92 -9.56
C ALA A 50 13.07 17.59 -10.93
N MET A 51 11.85 17.08 -10.94
CA MET A 51 11.15 16.70 -12.16
C MET A 51 9.65 16.99 -12.05
N PRO A 52 8.96 17.26 -13.18
CA PRO A 52 7.53 17.51 -13.16
C PRO A 52 6.73 16.23 -12.87
N MET A 53 5.49 16.39 -12.41
CA MET A 53 4.62 15.28 -11.95
C MET A 53 4.44 14.18 -13.01
N GLU A 54 4.43 14.53 -14.29
CA GLU A 54 4.30 13.59 -15.41
C GLU A 54 5.43 12.56 -15.44
N LEU A 55 6.63 12.92 -14.97
CA LEU A 55 7.76 11.99 -14.85
C LEU A 55 7.77 11.23 -13.51
N VAL A 56 7.10 11.77 -12.49
CA VAL A 56 6.94 11.13 -11.17
C VAL A 56 5.87 10.04 -11.20
N ASN A 57 4.77 10.25 -11.94
CA ASN A 57 3.63 9.34 -11.96
C ASN A 57 3.97 7.87 -12.34
N PRO A 58 4.82 7.59 -13.34
CA PRO A 58 5.28 6.22 -13.61
C PRO A 58 6.08 5.60 -12.46
N LEU A 59 6.81 6.40 -11.68
CA LEU A 59 7.56 5.94 -10.51
C LEU A 59 6.61 5.59 -9.36
N VAL A 60 5.56 6.39 -9.15
CA VAL A 60 4.46 6.08 -8.22
C VAL A 60 3.79 4.76 -8.58
N PHE A 61 3.47 4.55 -9.86
CA PHE A 61 2.92 3.28 -10.34
C PHE A 61 3.86 2.11 -10.03
N ALA A 62 5.14 2.21 -10.40
CA ALA A 62 6.12 1.16 -10.16
C ALA A 62 6.26 0.84 -8.67
N ARG A 63 6.27 1.86 -7.81
CA ARG A 63 6.33 1.73 -6.35
C ARG A 63 5.12 0.98 -5.81
N ARG A 64 3.91 1.35 -6.22
CA ARG A 64 2.66 0.67 -5.83
C ARG A 64 2.65 -0.80 -6.26
N VAL A 65 3.13 -1.12 -7.47
CA VAL A 65 3.24 -2.49 -7.95
C VAL A 65 4.20 -3.31 -7.06
N GLU A 66 5.39 -2.78 -6.78
CA GLU A 66 6.39 -3.45 -5.93
C GLU A 66 5.83 -3.73 -4.52
N LEU A 67 5.24 -2.71 -3.89
CA LEU A 67 4.64 -2.81 -2.57
C LEU A 67 3.48 -3.81 -2.55
N ALA A 68 2.59 -3.75 -3.55
CA ALA A 68 1.44 -4.65 -3.65
C ALA A 68 1.89 -6.11 -3.80
N GLN A 69 2.93 -6.36 -4.60
CA GLN A 69 3.48 -7.70 -4.76
C GLN A 69 4.07 -8.24 -3.45
N ARG A 70 4.85 -7.42 -2.74
CA ARG A 70 5.45 -7.78 -1.46
C ARG A 70 4.39 -8.04 -0.38
N ALA A 71 3.39 -7.16 -0.28
CA ALA A 71 2.30 -7.29 0.67
C ALA A 71 1.45 -8.54 0.35
N LEU A 72 1.10 -8.74 -0.93
CA LEU A 72 0.33 -9.90 -1.37
C LEU A 72 1.06 -11.20 -1.05
N GLN A 73 2.36 -11.28 -1.29
CA GLN A 73 3.15 -12.46 -0.98
C GLN A 73 3.00 -12.88 0.49
N ARG A 74 3.09 -11.93 1.43
CA ARG A 74 2.99 -12.23 2.87
C ARG A 74 1.57 -12.60 3.28
N ILE A 75 0.59 -11.82 2.82
CA ILE A 75 -0.82 -12.03 3.19
C ILE A 75 -1.37 -13.32 2.57
N ALA A 76 -1.04 -13.60 1.30
CA ALA A 76 -1.43 -14.83 0.62
C ALA A 76 -0.80 -16.07 1.28
N ALA A 77 0.47 -16.00 1.69
CA ALA A 77 1.10 -17.11 2.41
C ALA A 77 0.34 -17.46 3.69
N ARG A 78 -0.14 -16.46 4.44
CA ARG A 78 -0.98 -16.70 5.62
C ARG A 78 -2.36 -17.25 5.25
N ALA A 79 -3.01 -16.65 4.26
CA ALA A 79 -4.32 -17.10 3.79
C ALA A 79 -4.27 -18.55 3.28
N GLU A 80 -3.19 -18.96 2.62
CA GLU A 80 -3.00 -20.32 2.12
C GLU A 80 -2.83 -21.36 3.23
N VAL A 81 -2.24 -20.99 4.37
CA VAL A 81 -2.21 -21.85 5.56
C VAL A 81 -3.63 -22.12 6.08
N ASP A 82 -4.48 -21.10 6.09
CA ASP A 82 -5.83 -21.19 6.66
C ASP A 82 -6.87 -21.77 5.68
N LEU A 83 -6.71 -21.53 4.38
CA LEU A 83 -7.72 -21.78 3.33
C LEU A 83 -7.27 -22.78 2.25
N GLY A 84 -6.00 -23.19 2.26
CA GLY A 84 -5.35 -23.90 1.15
C GLY A 84 -4.97 -22.98 -0.02
N PRO A 85 -4.40 -23.54 -1.10
CA PRO A 85 -3.87 -22.76 -2.22
C PRO A 85 -4.86 -21.76 -2.81
N LEU A 86 -4.40 -20.57 -3.25
CA LEU A 86 -5.23 -19.49 -3.78
C LEU A 86 -4.90 -19.17 -5.27
N PRO A 87 -5.08 -20.12 -6.21
CA PRO A 87 -4.83 -19.87 -7.63
C PRO A 87 -5.68 -18.71 -8.15
N GLY A 88 -5.07 -17.83 -8.93
CA GLY A 88 -5.73 -16.67 -9.54
C GLY A 88 -5.72 -15.41 -8.67
N LEU A 89 -5.32 -15.51 -7.39
CA LEU A 89 -5.09 -14.34 -6.56
C LEU A 89 -3.73 -13.69 -6.93
N THR A 90 -3.78 -12.62 -7.72
CA THR A 90 -2.58 -11.92 -8.20
C THR A 90 -2.73 -10.40 -8.10
N VAL A 91 -1.62 -9.69 -8.20
CA VAL A 91 -1.64 -8.24 -8.48
C VAL A 91 -2.11 -8.05 -9.93
N VAL A 92 -3.09 -7.19 -10.11
CA VAL A 92 -3.66 -6.81 -11.41
C VAL A 92 -3.33 -5.34 -11.65
N THR A 93 -2.78 -5.04 -12.82
CA THR A 93 -2.32 -3.70 -13.16
C THR A 93 -2.91 -3.20 -14.49
N THR A 94 -3.27 -1.93 -14.52
CA THR A 94 -3.44 -1.16 -15.77
C THR A 94 -2.33 -0.11 -15.81
N PRO A 95 -1.46 -0.10 -16.85
CA PRO A 95 -0.39 0.88 -16.95
C PRO A 95 -0.89 2.34 -16.96
N PRO A 96 -0.04 3.29 -16.55
CA PRO A 96 -0.30 4.72 -16.70
C PRO A 96 -0.74 5.16 -18.09
N ASP A 97 -1.73 6.05 -18.16
CA ASP A 97 -2.13 6.75 -19.37
C ASP A 97 -2.57 8.20 -19.07
N ALA A 98 -3.12 8.91 -20.06
CA ALA A 98 -3.52 10.31 -19.89
C ALA A 98 -4.73 10.53 -18.95
N LEU A 99 -5.59 9.52 -18.80
CA LEU A 99 -6.76 9.56 -17.90
C LEU A 99 -6.42 9.02 -16.51
N GLU A 100 -5.50 8.07 -16.44
CA GLU A 100 -4.98 7.47 -15.22
C GLU A 100 -3.46 7.64 -15.15
N PRO A 101 -2.95 8.85 -14.82
CA PRO A 101 -1.52 9.14 -14.88
C PRO A 101 -0.67 8.22 -14.01
N THR A 102 -1.21 7.72 -12.89
CA THR A 102 -0.50 6.77 -12.01
C THR A 102 -0.84 5.30 -12.27
N GLY A 103 -1.60 5.01 -13.33
CA GLY A 103 -2.11 3.67 -13.60
C GLY A 103 -2.98 3.13 -12.47
N VAL A 104 -3.44 1.89 -12.60
CA VAL A 104 -4.26 1.21 -11.59
C VAL A 104 -3.52 -0.01 -11.09
N VAL A 105 -3.44 -0.18 -9.77
CA VAL A 105 -2.91 -1.37 -9.10
C VAL A 105 -3.96 -1.87 -8.13
N ARG A 106 -4.25 -3.18 -8.16
CA ARG A 106 -5.16 -3.85 -7.23
C ARG A 106 -4.79 -5.32 -7.07
N VAL A 107 -5.42 -6.01 -6.13
CA VAL A 107 -5.29 -7.46 -5.96
C VAL A 107 -6.63 -8.13 -6.28
N GLY A 108 -6.59 -9.18 -7.09
CA GLY A 108 -7.79 -9.86 -7.58
C GLY A 108 -8.64 -9.02 -8.56
N GLY A 109 -9.74 -9.60 -9.04
CA GLY A 109 -10.62 -8.97 -10.03
C GLY A 109 -11.60 -7.92 -9.47
N TYR A 110 -11.88 -7.98 -8.16
CA TYR A 110 -12.93 -7.21 -7.48
C TYR A 110 -12.40 -6.25 -6.41
N GLY A 111 -11.08 -6.27 -6.15
CA GLY A 111 -10.46 -5.44 -5.13
C GLY A 111 -10.46 -3.93 -5.46
N GLN A 112 -10.34 -3.15 -4.41
CA GLN A 112 -10.10 -1.71 -4.43
C GLN A 112 -8.74 -1.36 -5.06
N ARG A 113 -8.66 -0.14 -5.59
CA ARG A 113 -7.41 0.45 -6.08
C ARG A 113 -6.48 0.71 -4.90
N ILE A 114 -5.22 0.36 -5.08
CA ILE A 114 -4.13 0.67 -4.16
C ILE A 114 -3.64 2.09 -4.47
N THR A 115 -3.76 2.98 -3.48
CA THR A 115 -3.33 4.38 -3.57
C THR A 115 -2.15 4.69 -2.64
N GLY A 116 -1.98 3.95 -1.55
CA GLY A 116 -0.87 4.16 -0.60
C GLY A 116 0.52 4.05 -1.24
N LEU A 117 1.50 4.71 -0.62
CA LEU A 117 2.89 4.76 -1.07
C LEU A 117 3.87 4.16 -0.05
N THR A 118 3.36 3.83 1.13
CA THR A 118 4.08 3.09 2.17
C THR A 118 3.66 1.62 2.15
N PHE A 119 4.52 0.75 2.66
CA PHE A 119 4.20 -0.68 2.77
C PHE A 119 3.03 -0.92 3.72
N ALA A 120 2.91 -0.12 4.77
CA ALA A 120 1.84 -0.24 5.76
C ALA A 120 0.46 0.03 5.15
N GLU A 121 0.30 1.13 4.40
CA GLU A 121 -0.96 1.46 3.74
C GLU A 121 -1.31 0.46 2.64
N VAL A 122 -0.33 0.10 1.81
CA VAL A 122 -0.53 -0.87 0.75
C VAL A 122 -0.93 -2.23 1.34
N ALA A 123 -0.37 -2.62 2.47
CA ALA A 123 -0.75 -3.84 3.17
C ALA A 123 -2.22 -3.84 3.62
N LEU A 124 -2.74 -2.70 4.11
CA LEU A 124 -4.14 -2.57 4.50
C LEU A 124 -5.08 -2.78 3.31
N THR A 125 -4.83 -2.10 2.19
CA THR A 125 -5.65 -2.26 0.97
C THR A 125 -5.51 -3.66 0.36
N VAL A 126 -4.29 -4.22 0.34
CA VAL A 126 -4.08 -5.59 -0.13
C VAL A 126 -4.82 -6.60 0.75
N ALA A 127 -4.78 -6.43 2.08
CA ALA A 127 -5.51 -7.29 2.99
C ALA A 127 -7.02 -7.26 2.71
N ASP A 128 -7.61 -6.07 2.56
CA ASP A 128 -9.01 -5.89 2.18
C ASP A 128 -9.34 -6.58 0.85
N ASN A 129 -8.51 -6.36 -0.17
CA ASN A 129 -8.65 -6.99 -1.48
C ASN A 129 -8.59 -8.53 -1.43
N VAL A 130 -7.72 -9.09 -0.57
CA VAL A 130 -7.65 -10.54 -0.36
C VAL A 130 -8.93 -11.05 0.32
N GLN A 131 -9.47 -10.33 1.31
CA GLN A 131 -10.76 -10.72 1.92
C GLN A 131 -11.89 -10.70 0.90
N GLU A 132 -11.95 -9.68 0.06
CA GLU A 132 -12.94 -9.54 -1.00
C GLU A 132 -12.84 -10.70 -1.99
N TRP A 133 -11.62 -11.02 -2.44
CA TRP A 133 -11.37 -12.16 -3.32
C TRP A 133 -11.79 -13.49 -2.67
N VAL A 134 -11.42 -13.72 -1.40
CA VAL A 134 -11.81 -14.95 -0.68
C VAL A 134 -13.33 -15.04 -0.52
N THR A 135 -13.98 -13.92 -0.25
CA THR A 135 -15.44 -13.84 -0.12
C THR A 135 -16.11 -14.21 -1.44
N HIS A 136 -15.68 -13.60 -2.54
CA HIS A 136 -16.25 -13.85 -3.87
C HIS A 136 -15.90 -15.23 -4.42
N ASP A 137 -14.62 -15.59 -4.48
CA ASP A 137 -14.16 -16.77 -5.22
C ASP A 137 -14.22 -18.05 -4.38
N ARG A 138 -14.23 -17.94 -3.04
CA ARG A 138 -14.32 -19.10 -2.13
C ARG A 138 -15.61 -19.17 -1.34
N SER A 139 -16.45 -18.13 -1.36
CA SER A 139 -17.65 -18.04 -0.50
C SER A 139 -17.30 -18.27 0.98
N ARG A 140 -16.17 -17.71 1.42
CA ARG A 140 -15.66 -17.81 2.79
C ARG A 140 -15.41 -16.43 3.39
N ILE A 141 -15.59 -16.32 4.69
CA ILE A 141 -15.14 -15.16 5.47
C ILE A 141 -13.75 -15.48 6.00
N TRP A 142 -12.78 -14.61 5.76
CA TRP A 142 -11.42 -14.73 6.28
C TRP A 142 -10.74 -13.36 6.40
N PRO A 143 -9.87 -13.14 7.40
CA PRO A 143 -9.72 -13.97 8.59
C PRO A 143 -10.89 -13.74 9.56
N VAL A 144 -11.04 -14.64 10.53
CA VAL A 144 -12.15 -14.63 11.50
C VAL A 144 -11.59 -14.46 12.91
N CYS A 145 -12.22 -13.60 13.70
CA CYS A 145 -11.92 -13.44 15.11
C CYS A 145 -12.11 -14.77 15.85
N PRO A 146 -11.09 -15.28 16.58
CA PRO A 146 -11.23 -16.54 17.31
C PRO A 146 -12.27 -16.46 18.44
N GLU A 147 -12.47 -15.27 19.01
CA GLU A 147 -13.40 -15.04 20.12
C GLU A 147 -14.85 -14.87 19.63
N HIS A 148 -15.08 -13.96 18.68
CA HIS A 148 -16.43 -13.54 18.27
C HIS A 148 -16.92 -14.21 16.99
N ARG A 149 -16.06 -14.96 16.29
CA ARG A 149 -16.37 -15.65 15.02
C ARG A 149 -16.91 -14.71 13.93
N ARG A 150 -16.49 -13.45 13.95
CA ARG A 150 -16.78 -12.43 12.93
C ARG A 150 -15.58 -12.20 12.03
N GLY A 151 -15.83 -11.77 10.79
CA GLY A 151 -14.76 -11.31 9.90
C GLY A 151 -13.95 -10.19 10.57
N LEU A 152 -12.63 -10.29 10.48
CA LEU A 152 -11.73 -9.22 10.90
C LEU A 152 -11.67 -8.16 9.81
N HIS A 153 -11.26 -6.95 10.19
CA HIS A 153 -11.08 -5.84 9.27
C HIS A 153 -9.63 -5.36 9.33
N PRO A 154 -9.00 -5.09 8.18
CA PRO A 154 -7.68 -4.49 8.15
C PRO A 154 -7.79 -3.03 8.61
N GLN A 155 -7.01 -2.66 9.62
CA GLN A 155 -6.94 -1.29 10.14
C GLN A 155 -5.54 -0.98 10.65
N SER A 156 -5.15 0.30 10.63
CA SER A 156 -3.97 0.73 11.36
C SER A 156 -4.29 0.79 12.85
N ALA A 157 -3.51 0.07 13.66
CA ALA A 157 -3.55 0.13 15.12
C ALA A 157 -2.17 0.55 15.62
N ASP A 158 -2.07 1.74 16.20
CA ASP A 158 -0.81 2.34 16.65
C ASP A 158 0.29 2.36 15.57
N GLY A 159 -0.10 2.64 14.31
CA GLY A 159 0.81 2.67 13.17
C GLY A 159 1.12 1.29 12.57
N VAL A 160 0.58 0.20 13.13
CA VAL A 160 0.80 -1.16 12.65
C VAL A 160 -0.43 -1.66 11.88
N PRO A 161 -0.28 -2.08 10.61
CA PRO A 161 -1.34 -2.76 9.87
C PRO A 161 -1.79 -4.02 10.60
N SER A 162 -3.04 -4.04 11.06
CA SER A 162 -3.55 -5.05 11.98
C SER A 162 -4.94 -5.54 11.59
N TRP A 163 -5.22 -6.81 11.91
CA TRP A 163 -6.54 -7.40 11.87
C TRP A 163 -7.31 -7.04 13.14
N VAL A 164 -8.41 -6.30 12.99
CA VAL A 164 -9.22 -5.80 14.10
C VAL A 164 -10.62 -6.43 14.07
N CYS A 165 -11.08 -6.90 15.22
CA CYS A 165 -12.47 -7.30 15.40
C CYS A 165 -13.32 -6.08 15.76
N ARG A 166 -14.46 -5.87 15.09
CA ARG A 166 -15.34 -4.72 15.34
C ARG A 166 -16.58 -5.03 16.19
N GLU A 167 -16.86 -6.30 16.50
CA GLU A 167 -17.99 -6.68 17.38
C GLU A 167 -17.77 -6.14 18.80
N VAL A 168 -16.58 -6.42 19.34
CA VAL A 168 -16.01 -5.76 20.52
C VAL A 168 -14.63 -5.30 20.08
N PRO A 169 -14.37 -3.99 19.89
CA PRO A 169 -13.13 -3.49 19.31
C PRO A 169 -11.87 -4.01 20.01
N HIS A 170 -11.11 -4.86 19.31
CA HIS A 170 -9.77 -5.28 19.74
C HIS A 170 -8.89 -5.69 18.54
N VAL A 171 -7.58 -5.50 18.71
CA VAL A 171 -6.56 -6.02 17.79
C VAL A 171 -6.41 -7.51 18.03
N VAL A 172 -6.50 -8.30 16.96
CA VAL A 172 -6.32 -9.76 17.02
C VAL A 172 -4.88 -10.16 16.67
N SER A 173 -4.34 -9.58 15.61
CA SER A 173 -2.98 -9.84 15.14
C SER A 173 -2.52 -8.78 14.14
N PRO A 174 -1.21 -8.59 13.94
CA PRO A 174 -0.70 -7.89 12.75
C PRO A 174 -1.21 -8.54 11.45
N ILE A 175 -1.33 -7.75 10.38
CA ILE A 175 -1.58 -8.25 9.02
C ILE A 175 -0.29 -8.84 8.43
N ILE A 176 0.82 -8.19 8.76
CA ILE A 176 2.14 -8.55 8.30
C ILE A 176 3.04 -8.76 9.52
N ASP A 177 3.62 -9.95 9.57
CA ASP A 177 4.66 -10.34 10.54
C ASP A 177 6.04 -9.81 10.12
#